data_AF-A0A674IV01-F1
#
_entry.id   AF-A0A674IV01-F1
#
_cell.length_a   1.000
_cell.length_b   1.000
_cell.length_c   1.000
_cell.angle_alpha   90.00
_cell.angle_beta   90.00
_cell.angle_gamma   90.00
#
_symmetry.space_group_name_H-M   'P 1'
#
loop_
_entity.id
_entity.type
_entity.pdbx_description
1 polymer ?
#
loop_
_entity_poly.entity_id
_entity_poly.type
_entity_poly.pdbx_seq_one_letter_code
_entity_poly.pdbx_strand_id
1 'polypeptide(L)'
;RTSIVTSPCFSSFSSWFLFPNLIQLCRRRQQLLKALDCFPGPPRHWLYGHAHELQDQELNKVISWAEKYPCAHSVWFGGFLGFLNIYHPEYAKAVYSRGGENIRSSSTESYKQWTEQAAK
;
A
#
# COMPACT_ATOMS: atom_id res chain seq x y z
N ARG A 1 59.74 -15.59 -22.15
CA ARG A 1 59.41 -14.81 -20.95
C ARG A 1 58.32 -13.82 -21.33
N THR A 2 57.07 -14.28 -21.33
CA THR A 2 55.89 -13.47 -21.66
C THR A 2 54.88 -13.76 -20.56
N SER A 3 54.93 -12.96 -19.50
CA SER A 3 54.05 -13.07 -18.36
C SER A 3 52.68 -12.51 -18.75
N ILE A 4 51.73 -13.41 -18.99
CA ILE A 4 50.32 -13.07 -19.14
C ILE A 4 49.81 -12.73 -17.74
N VAL A 5 49.60 -11.44 -17.48
CA VAL A 5 48.95 -10.95 -16.28
C VAL A 5 47.45 -11.24 -16.44
N THR A 6 46.94 -12.23 -15.72
CA THR A 6 45.51 -12.52 -15.68
C THR A 6 44.83 -11.52 -14.75
N SER A 7 44.08 -10.59 -15.34
CA SER A 7 43.27 -9.59 -14.63
C SER A 7 42.09 -10.24 -13.90
N PRO A 8 41.92 -10.06 -12.57
CA PRO A 8 40.79 -10.59 -11.82
C PRO A 8 39.80 -9.46 -11.50
N CYS A 9 39.04 -8.94 -12.47
CA CYS A 9 38.10 -7.85 -12.16
C CYS A 9 36.97 -7.67 -13.18
N PHE A 10 36.08 -8.67 -13.33
CA PHE A 10 34.82 -8.45 -14.06
C PHE A 10 33.58 -9.06 -13.39
N SER A 11 33.75 -9.89 -12.36
CA SER A 11 32.66 -10.50 -11.61
C SER A 11 32.06 -9.60 -10.52
N SER A 12 32.63 -8.42 -10.25
CA SER A 12 32.21 -7.56 -9.13
C SER A 12 31.04 -6.61 -9.47
N PHE A 13 30.74 -6.41 -10.75
CA PHE A 13 29.73 -5.41 -11.16
C PHE A 13 28.27 -5.91 -11.11
N SER A 14 28.01 -7.21 -11.13
CA SER A 14 26.62 -7.74 -11.10
C SER A 14 25.97 -7.61 -9.72
N SER A 15 26.76 -7.60 -8.65
CA SER A 15 26.26 -7.46 -7.28
C SER A 15 25.81 -6.02 -6.96
N TRP A 16 26.36 -5.01 -7.65
CA TRP A 16 26.06 -3.60 -7.40
C TRP A 16 24.61 -3.19 -7.75
N PHE A 17 23.95 -3.91 -8.66
CA PHE A 17 22.62 -3.54 -9.16
C PHE A 17 21.44 -3.88 -8.23
N LEU A 18 21.62 -4.73 -7.21
CA LEU A 18 20.52 -5.13 -6.31
C LEU A 18 20.32 -4.17 -5.12
N PHE A 19 21.39 -3.50 -4.68
CA PHE A 19 21.35 -2.56 -3.56
C PHE A 19 20.38 -1.36 -3.73
N PRO A 20 20.31 -0.67 -4.88
CA PRO A 20 19.43 0.50 -5.01
C PRO A 20 17.94 0.15 -4.87
N ASN A 21 17.51 -1.02 -5.35
CA ASN A 21 16.12 -1.48 -5.24
C ASN A 21 15.75 -1.76 -3.77
N LEU A 22 16.66 -2.36 -3.00
CA LEU A 22 16.46 -2.59 -1.56
C LEU A 22 16.36 -1.26 -0.79
N ILE A 23 17.20 -0.28 -1.14
CA ILE A 23 17.14 1.06 -0.55
C ILE A 23 15.80 1.74 -0.86
N GLN A 24 15.31 1.65 -2.10
CA GLN A 24 14.00 2.19 -2.48
C GLN A 24 12.85 1.54 -1.71
N LEU A 25 12.87 0.21 -1.56
CA LEU A 25 11.89 -0.52 -0.75
C LEU A 25 11.91 -0.08 0.73
N CYS A 26 13.11 0.06 1.31
CA CYS A 26 13.27 0.54 2.68
C CYS A 26 12.78 1.99 2.86
N ARG A 27 13.06 2.87 1.90
CA ARG A 27 12.56 4.27 1.93
C ARG A 27 11.05 4.32 1.82
N ARG A 28 10.45 3.52 0.92
CA ARG A 28 9.00 3.40 0.79
C ARG A 28 8.36 2.87 2.07
N ARG A 29 8.96 1.86 2.70
CA ARG A 29 8.52 1.35 4.01
C ARG A 29 8.55 2.45 5.08
N GLN A 30 9.64 3.21 5.16
CA GLN A 30 9.78 4.33 6.09
C GLN A 30 8.70 5.41 5.88
N GLN A 31 8.38 5.75 4.64
CA GLN A 31 7.31 6.69 4.32
C GLN A 31 5.94 6.17 4.76
N LEU A 32 5.64 4.90 4.49
CA LEU A 32 4.40 4.26 4.94
C LEU A 32 4.31 4.23 6.47
N LEU A 33 5.40 3.90 7.17
CA LEU A 33 5.44 3.91 8.63
C LEU A 33 5.12 5.30 9.17
N LYS A 34 5.75 6.36 8.64
CA LYS A 34 5.49 7.74 9.05
C LYS A 34 4.06 8.18 8.78
N ALA A 35 3.50 7.80 7.64
CA ALA A 35 2.11 8.14 7.30
C ALA A 35 1.09 7.40 8.18
N LEU A 36 1.44 6.18 8.62
CA LEU A 36 0.59 5.34 9.46
C LEU A 36 0.83 5.52 10.96
N ASP A 37 1.87 6.27 11.36
CA ASP A 37 2.23 6.54 12.76
C ASP A 37 1.15 7.31 13.51
N CYS A 38 0.37 8.13 12.78
CA CYS A 38 -0.78 8.86 13.33
C CYS A 38 -1.97 7.95 13.69
N PHE A 39 -1.96 6.67 13.27
CA PHE A 39 -3.07 5.75 13.49
C PHE A 39 -2.67 4.67 14.49
N PRO A 40 -3.31 4.62 15.67
CA PRO A 40 -3.05 3.58 16.64
C PRO A 40 -3.41 2.21 16.04
N GLY A 41 -2.64 1.18 16.36
CA GLY A 41 -2.83 -0.15 15.80
C GLY A 41 -2.29 -1.25 16.70
N PRO A 42 -2.67 -2.50 16.43
CA PRO A 42 -2.16 -3.64 17.16
C PRO A 42 -0.62 -3.78 17.01
N PRO A 43 0.04 -4.40 18.00
CA PRO A 43 1.47 -4.64 17.94
C PRO A 43 1.81 -5.52 16.74
N ARG A 44 2.87 -5.15 16.02
CA ARG A 44 3.20 -5.76 14.74
C ARG A 44 4.41 -6.67 14.83
N HIS A 45 4.33 -7.85 14.21
CA HIS A 45 5.50 -8.69 14.01
C HIS A 45 6.44 -8.06 12.96
N TRP A 46 7.76 -8.04 13.23
CA TRP A 46 8.75 -7.33 12.42
C TRP A 46 8.79 -7.75 10.93
N LEU A 47 8.66 -9.06 10.66
CA LEU A 47 8.70 -9.65 9.32
C LEU A 47 7.31 -9.84 8.71
N TYR A 48 6.41 -10.54 9.42
CA TYR A 48 5.09 -10.93 8.92
C TYR A 48 3.97 -9.89 9.11
N GLY A 49 4.24 -8.80 9.83
CA GLY A 49 3.20 -7.81 10.07
C GLY A 49 2.09 -8.38 10.95
N HIS A 50 0.86 -8.31 10.43
CA HIS A 50 -0.35 -8.91 10.99
C HIS A 50 -0.84 -10.11 10.17
N ALA A 51 -0.10 -10.56 9.15
CA ALA A 51 -0.55 -11.59 8.23
C ALA A 51 -0.84 -12.93 8.94
N HIS A 52 0.01 -13.31 9.91
CA HIS A 52 -0.20 -14.51 10.71
C HIS A 52 -1.43 -14.40 11.62
N GLU A 53 -1.75 -13.20 12.11
CA GLU A 53 -2.93 -13.02 12.95
C GLU A 53 -4.21 -13.08 12.13
N LEU A 54 -4.18 -12.61 10.88
CA LEU A 54 -5.35 -12.60 10.02
C LEU A 54 -5.68 -14.01 9.50
N GLN A 55 -4.70 -14.83 9.11
CA GLN A 55 -4.89 -16.08 8.36
C GLN A 55 -5.99 -17.07 8.86
N ASP A 56 -6.16 -17.25 10.18
CA ASP A 56 -7.13 -18.23 10.71
C ASP A 56 -8.53 -17.67 11.03
N GLN A 57 -8.63 -16.36 11.34
CA GLN A 57 -9.87 -15.71 11.79
C GLN A 57 -9.91 -14.23 11.40
N GLU A 58 -9.62 -13.92 10.13
CA GLU A 58 -9.37 -12.55 9.70
C GLU A 58 -10.53 -11.62 10.07
N LEU A 59 -11.76 -12.02 9.73
CA LEU A 59 -12.94 -11.16 9.91
C LEU A 59 -13.23 -10.87 11.39
N ASN A 60 -13.23 -11.90 12.24
CA ASN A 60 -13.53 -11.74 13.67
C ASN A 60 -12.48 -10.87 14.35
N LYS A 61 -11.20 -11.04 14.00
CA LYS A 61 -10.12 -10.20 14.53
C LYS A 61 -10.22 -8.77 14.04
N VAL A 62 -10.48 -8.56 12.75
CA VAL A 62 -10.68 -7.23 12.18
C VAL A 62 -11.84 -6.51 12.86
N ILE A 63 -12.94 -7.19 13.15
CA ILE A 63 -14.08 -6.64 13.91
C ILE A 63 -13.63 -6.25 15.33
N SER A 64 -12.96 -7.14 16.06
CA SER A 64 -12.46 -6.81 17.40
C SER A 64 -11.48 -5.63 17.42
N TRP A 65 -10.67 -5.46 16.37
CA TRP A 65 -9.79 -4.30 16.21
C TRP A 65 -10.56 -3.03 15.83
N ALA A 66 -11.62 -3.15 15.03
CA ALA A 66 -12.50 -2.03 14.69
C ALA A 66 -13.25 -1.51 15.93
N GLU A 67 -13.64 -2.40 16.84
CA GLU A 67 -14.21 -2.00 18.15
C GLU A 67 -13.18 -1.32 19.05
N LYS A 68 -11.93 -1.81 19.06
CA LYS A 68 -10.87 -1.27 19.92
C LYS A 68 -10.27 0.05 19.42
N TYR A 69 -10.15 0.23 18.11
CA TYR A 69 -9.57 1.41 17.48
C TYR A 69 -10.64 2.11 16.64
N PRO A 70 -11.34 3.11 17.21
CA PRO A 70 -12.36 3.85 16.48
C PRO A 70 -11.74 4.63 15.31
N CYS A 71 -12.55 4.87 14.27
CA CYS A 71 -12.20 5.57 13.03
C CYS A 71 -11.41 4.74 12.00
N ALA A 72 -10.15 4.45 12.28
CA ALA A 72 -9.27 3.74 11.36
C ALA A 72 -8.06 3.14 12.09
N HIS A 73 -7.54 2.02 11.59
CA HIS A 73 -6.30 1.43 12.09
C HIS A 73 -5.38 0.98 10.97
N SER A 74 -4.07 0.97 11.24
CA SER A 74 -3.08 0.52 10.28
C SER A 74 -2.92 -1.01 10.31
N VAL A 75 -3.15 -1.66 9.18
CA VAL A 75 -2.93 -3.11 8.98
C VAL A 75 -1.70 -3.29 8.10
N TRP A 76 -0.93 -4.34 8.35
CA TRP A 76 0.32 -4.59 7.63
C TRP A 76 0.38 -6.04 7.24
N PHE A 77 0.64 -6.29 5.96
CA PHE A 77 0.86 -7.61 5.41
C PHE A 77 2.35 -7.73 5.11
N GLY A 78 3.05 -8.51 5.93
CA GLY A 78 4.50 -8.60 5.87
C GLY A 78 5.21 -7.29 6.21
N GLY A 79 6.40 -7.12 5.65
CA GLY A 79 7.27 -5.98 5.95
C GLY A 79 7.08 -4.73 5.07
N PHE A 80 6.32 -4.80 3.98
CA PHE A 80 6.33 -3.74 2.96
C PHE A 80 4.95 -3.25 2.55
N LEU A 81 3.90 -4.05 2.73
CA LEU A 81 2.53 -3.66 2.44
C LEU A 81 1.85 -3.19 3.72
N GLY A 82 1.59 -1.89 3.81
CA GLY A 82 0.78 -1.28 4.85
C GLY A 82 -0.51 -0.72 4.23
N PHE A 83 -1.65 -1.04 4.84
CA PHE A 83 -2.96 -0.51 4.50
C PHE A 83 -3.55 0.21 5.69
N LEU A 84 -4.38 1.21 5.42
CA LEU A 84 -5.21 1.86 6.42
C LEU A 84 -6.62 1.29 6.30
N ASN A 85 -7.07 0.56 7.30
CA ASN A 85 -8.44 0.06 7.33
C ASN A 85 -9.35 1.14 7.91
N ILE A 86 -10.36 1.54 7.14
CA ILE A 86 -11.23 2.67 7.45
C ILE A 86 -12.66 2.16 7.62
N TYR A 87 -13.27 2.42 8.77
CA TYR A 87 -14.64 1.96 9.08
C TYR A 87 -15.64 3.10 9.21
N HIS A 88 -15.16 4.32 9.46
CA HIS A 88 -16.05 5.45 9.70
C HIS A 88 -16.52 6.08 8.37
N PRO A 89 -17.85 6.31 8.19
CA PRO A 89 -18.40 6.79 6.93
C PRO A 89 -17.83 8.14 6.49
N GLU A 90 -17.61 9.06 7.44
CA GLU A 90 -16.99 10.37 7.13
C GLU A 90 -15.56 10.25 6.59
N TYR A 91 -14.80 9.29 7.12
CA TYR A 91 -13.41 9.07 6.72
C TYR A 91 -13.35 8.32 5.37
N ALA A 92 -14.23 7.33 5.19
CA ALA A 92 -14.41 6.66 3.91
C ALA A 92 -14.81 7.67 2.83
N LYS A 93 -15.75 8.57 3.12
CA LYS A 93 -16.15 9.65 2.20
C LYS A 93 -14.96 10.52 1.82
N ALA A 94 -14.14 10.96 2.76
CA ALA A 94 -12.97 11.81 2.45
C ALA A 94 -11.97 11.13 1.49
N VAL A 95 -11.75 9.82 1.63
CA VAL A 95 -10.81 9.06 0.80
C VAL A 95 -11.42 8.66 -0.56
N TYR A 96 -12.64 8.11 -0.55
CA TYR A 96 -13.29 7.59 -1.75
C TYR A 96 -13.94 8.69 -2.61
N SER A 97 -14.31 9.85 -2.05
CA SER A 97 -14.91 10.92 -2.87
C SER A 97 -13.93 11.51 -3.87
N ARG A 98 -12.62 11.53 -3.55
CA ARG A 98 -11.59 12.06 -4.46
C ARG A 98 -11.47 11.28 -5.78
N GLY A 99 -11.68 9.97 -5.72
CA GLY A 99 -11.75 9.11 -6.89
C GLY A 99 -13.18 8.90 -7.40
N GLY A 100 -14.18 9.48 -6.75
CA GLY A 100 -15.58 9.42 -7.14
C GLY A 100 -16.01 10.65 -7.95
N GLU A 101 -15.36 11.80 -7.76
CA GLU A 101 -15.69 13.03 -8.49
C GLU A 101 -15.48 12.91 -10.00
N ASN A 102 -14.37 12.31 -10.42
CA ASN A 102 -14.06 12.01 -11.83
C ASN A 102 -14.98 10.93 -12.42
N ILE A 103 -15.39 9.92 -11.62
CA ILE A 103 -16.33 8.88 -12.05
C ILE A 103 -17.75 9.47 -12.17
N ARG A 104 -18.14 10.34 -11.24
CA ARG A 104 -19.44 10.99 -11.23
C ARG A 104 -19.56 12.00 -12.38
N SER A 105 -18.51 12.78 -12.66
CA SER A 105 -18.49 13.72 -13.78
C SER A 105 -18.61 12.98 -15.12
N SER A 106 -17.80 11.94 -15.34
CA SER A 106 -17.87 11.13 -16.56
C SER A 106 -19.23 10.42 -16.74
N SER A 107 -19.81 9.91 -15.66
CA SER A 107 -21.15 9.31 -15.69
C SER A 107 -22.24 10.34 -16.01
N THR A 108 -22.13 11.56 -15.48
CA THR A 108 -23.11 12.63 -15.76
C THR A 108 -22.97 13.19 -17.18
N GLU A 109 -21.75 13.29 -17.72
CA GLU A 109 -21.51 13.61 -19.13
C GLU A 109 -22.15 12.55 -20.06
N SER A 110 -21.91 11.27 -19.76
CA SER A 110 -22.44 10.15 -20.55
C SER A 110 -23.97 10.11 -20.55
N TYR A 111 -24.60 10.36 -19.40
CA TYR A 111 -26.05 10.38 -19.29
C TYR A 111 -26.67 11.54 -20.08
N LYS A 112 -26.09 12.75 -19.99
CA LYS A 112 -26.51 13.91 -20.79
C LYS A 112 -26.44 13.61 -22.28
N GLN A 113 -25.33 13.04 -22.73
CA GLN A 113 -25.13 12.68 -24.14
C GLN A 113 -26.16 11.65 -24.63
N TRP A 114 -26.47 10.63 -23.81
CA TRP A 114 -27.50 9.65 -24.14
C TRP A 114 -28.89 10.30 -24.26
N THR A 115 -29.24 11.21 -23.36
CA THR A 115 -30.54 11.91 -23.40
C THR A 115 -30.67 12.88 -24.57
N GLU A 116 -29.60 13.55 -25.00
CA GLU A 116 -29.60 14.42 -26.19
C GLU A 116 -29.74 13.62 -27.49
N GLN A 117 -29.19 12.41 -27.53
CA GLN A 117 -29.37 11.49 -28.67
C GLN A 117 -30.79 10.93 -28.73
N ALA A 118 -31.38 10.60 -27.58
CA ALA A 118 -32.76 10.10 -27.51
C ALA A 118 -33.82 11.16 -27.84
N ALA A 119 -33.46 12.45 -27.79
CA ALA A 119 -34.34 13.57 -28.09
C ALA A 119 -34.27 14.06 -29.56
N LYS A 120 -33.42 13.46 -30.40
CA LYS A 120 -33.32 13.72 -31.84
C LYS A 120 -34.02 12.63 -32.64
#